data_AF-A0A9P0Q9P8-F1
#
_entry.id   AF-A0A9P0Q9P8-F1
#
_cell.length_a   1.000
_cell.length_b   1.000
_cell.length_c   1.000
_cell.angle_alpha   90.00
_cell.angle_beta   90.00
_cell.angle_gamma   90.00
#
_symmetry.space_group_name_H-M   'P 1'
#
loop_
_entity.id
_entity.type
_entity.pdbx_description
1 polymer ?
#
loop_
_entity_poly.entity_id
_entity_poly.type
_entity_poly.pdbx_seq_one_letter_code
_entity_poly.pdbx_strand_id
1 'polypeptide(L)'
;MESNCFICGIGKDYLDKVPHGFDTHVQQEHNLANYMFFLMHLINKPDTEYTGQETYVWNMYQQRCWDFFPVGDCFRKQYEDELGGGGGGS
;
A
#
# COMPACT_ATOMS: atom_id res chain seq x y z
N MET A 1 4.31 -18.13 5.95
CA MET A 1 4.68 -16.71 5.72
C MET A 1 5.02 -16.44 4.25
N GLU A 2 5.39 -17.44 3.46
CA GLU A 2 5.86 -17.27 2.06
C GLU A 2 4.76 -16.99 1.02
N SER A 3 3.48 -16.97 1.42
CA SER A 3 2.37 -16.89 0.46
C SER A 3 1.51 -15.64 0.60
N ASN A 4 1.73 -14.77 1.59
CA ASN A 4 0.92 -13.56 1.79
C ASN A 4 1.81 -12.32 1.95
N CYS A 5 1.35 -11.17 1.47
CA CYS A 5 2.03 -9.89 1.70
C CYS A 5 1.96 -9.52 3.19
N PHE A 6 3.08 -9.07 3.76
CA PHE A 6 3.16 -8.70 5.18
C PHE A 6 2.28 -7.50 5.55
N ILE A 7 2.11 -6.54 4.62
CA ILE A 7 1.40 -5.29 4.87
C ILE A 7 -0.12 -5.46 4.74
N CYS A 8 -0.59 -5.98 3.60
CA CYS A 8 -2.02 -6.09 3.31
C CYS A 8 -2.62 -7.48 3.58
N GLY A 9 -1.79 -8.51 3.78
CA GLY A 9 -2.26 -9.88 4.00
C GLY A 9 -2.78 -10.60 2.76
N ILE A 10 -2.81 -9.96 1.58
CA ILE A 10 -3.27 -10.57 0.33
C ILE A 10 -2.31 -11.69 -0.10
N GLY A 11 -2.91 -12.81 -0.52
CA GLY A 11 -2.20 -14.00 -0.96
C GLY A 11 -1.55 -13.86 -2.34
N LYS A 12 -0.47 -14.62 -2.52
CA LYS A 12 0.31 -14.76 -3.75
C LYS A 12 -0.54 -15.33 -4.88
N ASP A 13 -1.46 -16.24 -4.57
CA ASP A 13 -2.43 -16.81 -5.49
C ASP A 13 -3.29 -15.74 -6.19
N TYR A 14 -3.69 -14.70 -5.49
CA TYR A 14 -4.41 -13.58 -6.07
C TYR A 14 -3.47 -12.65 -6.87
N LEU A 15 -2.30 -12.33 -6.31
CA LEU A 15 -1.38 -11.34 -6.89
C LEU A 15 -0.67 -11.84 -8.16
N ASP A 16 -0.38 -13.15 -8.25
CA ASP A 16 0.29 -13.78 -9.39
C ASP A 16 -0.65 -14.11 -10.57
N LYS A 17 -1.92 -13.67 -10.52
CA LYS A 17 -2.76 -13.59 -11.73
C LYS A 17 -2.10 -12.74 -12.85
N VAL A 18 -1.21 -11.83 -12.45
CA VAL A 18 -0.29 -11.11 -13.34
C VAL A 18 1.11 -11.70 -13.16
N PRO A 19 1.90 -11.91 -14.23
CA PRO A 19 3.26 -12.44 -14.12
C PRO A 19 4.13 -11.64 -13.14
N HIS A 20 4.79 -12.34 -12.21
CA HIS A 20 5.60 -11.74 -11.14
C HIS A 20 4.86 -10.74 -10.24
N GLY A 21 3.52 -10.81 -10.20
CA GLY A 21 2.68 -9.83 -9.53
C GLY A 21 2.94 -9.75 -8.02
N PHE A 22 3.19 -10.88 -7.35
CA PHE A 22 3.55 -10.87 -5.93
C PHE A 22 4.91 -10.22 -5.67
N ASP A 23 5.93 -10.53 -6.48
CA ASP A 23 7.27 -9.97 -6.31
C ASP A 23 7.26 -8.45 -6.53
N THR A 24 6.58 -7.98 -7.58
CA THR A 24 6.36 -6.54 -7.79
C THR A 24 5.61 -5.92 -6.62
N HIS A 25 4.56 -6.57 -6.12
CA HIS A 25 3.76 -6.07 -5.02
C HIS A 25 4.61 -5.88 -3.75
N VAL A 26 5.42 -6.85 -3.34
CA VAL A 26 6.22 -6.74 -2.10
C VAL A 26 7.47 -5.87 -2.26
N GLN A 27 7.99 -5.69 -3.48
CA GLN A 27 9.21 -4.90 -3.71
C GLN A 27 8.95 -3.45 -4.06
N GLN A 28 7.82 -3.14 -4.72
CA GLN A 28 7.52 -1.82 -5.26
C GLN A 28 6.29 -1.18 -4.61
N GLU A 29 5.22 -1.94 -4.40
CA GLU A 29 3.95 -1.38 -3.89
C GLU A 29 3.94 -1.36 -2.35
N HIS A 30 4.10 -2.52 -1.72
CA HIS A 30 4.07 -2.74 -0.27
C HIS A 30 5.44 -3.20 0.28
N ASN A 31 6.48 -2.44 -0.06
CA ASN A 31 7.83 -2.69 0.46
C ASN A 31 7.94 -2.29 1.93
N LEU A 32 8.27 -3.25 2.81
CA LEU A 32 8.39 -3.02 4.24
C LEU A 32 9.39 -1.91 4.61
N ALA A 33 10.52 -1.84 3.90
CA ALA A 33 11.53 -0.80 4.17
C ALA A 33 11.01 0.60 3.85
N ASN A 34 10.19 0.74 2.79
CA ASN A 34 9.62 2.02 2.42
C ASN A 34 8.67 2.58 3.51
N TYR A 35 7.92 1.72 4.21
CA TYR A 35 7.11 2.17 5.36
C TYR A 35 7.97 2.71 6.50
N MET A 36 9.10 2.05 6.80
CA MET A 36 10.04 2.54 7.81
C MET A 36 10.66 3.87 7.39
N PHE A 37 11.10 3.99 6.14
CA PHE A 37 11.65 5.24 5.61
C PHE A 37 10.62 6.36 5.59
N PHE A 38 9.35 6.07 5.29
CA PHE A 38 8.28 7.07 5.34
C PHE A 38 8.03 7.58 6.76
N LEU A 39 8.01 6.71 7.77
CA LEU A 39 7.92 7.15 9.17
C LEU A 39 9.12 8.00 9.60
N MET A 40 10.34 7.60 9.20
CA MET A 40 11.54 8.40 9.44
C MET A 40 11.49 9.76 8.73
N HIS A 41 10.95 9.82 7.52
CA HIS A 41 10.73 11.05 6.76
C HIS A 41 9.77 11.99 7.51
N LEU A 42 8.63 11.48 7.99
CA LEU A 42 7.70 12.28 8.79
C LEU A 42 8.37 12.82 10.06
N ILE A 43 9.10 11.98 10.81
CA ILE A 43 9.78 12.40 12.06
C ILE A 43 10.79 13.53 11.82
N ASN A 44 11.53 13.50 10.71
CA ASN A 44 12.60 14.47 10.43
C ASN A 44 12.14 15.72 9.68
N LYS A 45 10.96 15.70 9.06
CA LYS A 45 10.43 16.83 8.30
C LYS A 45 9.62 17.76 9.20
N PRO A 46 9.77 19.10 9.09
CA PRO A 46 8.94 20.05 9.84
C PRO A 46 7.45 19.86 9.54
N ASP A 47 6.62 19.89 10.57
CA ASP A 47 5.17 19.67 10.46
C ASP A 47 4.46 20.73 9.62
N THR A 48 4.97 21.96 9.60
CA THR A 48 4.50 23.05 8.74
C THR A 48 4.64 22.78 7.25
N GLU A 49 5.48 21.82 6.86
CA GLU A 49 5.74 21.46 5.46
C GLU A 49 5.04 20.17 5.03
N TYR A 50 4.27 19.55 5.93
CA TYR A 50 3.50 18.36 5.58
C TYR A 50 2.46 18.67 4.49
N THR A 51 2.40 17.79 3.51
CA THR A 51 1.26 17.70 2.59
C THR A 51 0.03 17.18 3.34
N GLY A 52 -1.16 17.32 2.76
CA GLY A 52 -2.39 16.83 3.40
C GLY A 52 -2.37 15.34 3.75
N GLN A 53 -1.75 14.51 2.90
CA GLN A 53 -1.61 13.07 3.17
C GLN A 53 -0.61 12.79 4.31
N GLU A 54 0.52 13.50 4.33
CA GLU A 54 1.51 13.40 5.41
C GLU A 54 0.90 13.83 6.76
N THR A 55 0.17 14.95 6.80
CA THR A 55 -0.55 15.41 8.00
C THR A 55 -1.55 14.37 8.48
N TYR A 56 -2.32 13.76 7.58
CA TYR A 56 -3.30 12.73 7.94
C TYR A 56 -2.63 11.52 8.60
N VAL A 57 -1.58 10.97 7.98
CA VAL A 57 -0.87 9.81 8.55
C VAL A 57 -0.16 10.18 9.85
N TRP A 58 0.45 11.37 9.93
CA TRP A 58 1.09 11.84 11.16
C TRP A 58 0.09 11.94 12.32
N ASN A 59 -1.11 12.47 12.09
CA ASN A 59 -2.15 12.54 13.11
C ASN A 59 -2.59 11.15 13.59
N MET A 60 -2.79 10.19 12.67
CA MET A 60 -3.10 8.81 13.03
C MET A 60 -1.98 8.16 13.85
N TYR A 61 -0.73 8.38 13.46
CA TYR A 61 0.45 7.89 14.18
C TYR A 61 0.50 8.41 15.63
N GLN A 62 0.28 9.71 15.84
CA GLN A 62 0.23 10.32 17.17
C GLN A 62 -0.92 9.74 18.03
N GLN A 63 -2.05 9.42 17.40
CA GLN A 63 -3.21 8.79 18.05
C GLN A 63 -3.03 7.28 18.27
N ARG A 64 -1.91 6.67 17.84
CA ARG A 64 -1.69 5.22 17.83
C ARG A 64 -2.77 4.45 17.06
N CYS A 65 -3.32 5.09 16.04
CA CYS A 65 -4.26 4.50 15.09
C CYS A 65 -3.50 4.02 13.85
N TRP A 66 -3.74 2.77 13.45
CA TRP A 66 -3.02 2.10 12.36
C TRP A 66 -3.91 1.83 11.14
N ASP A 67 -5.09 2.46 11.09
CA ASP A 67 -6.11 2.21 10.06
C ASP A 67 -5.70 2.72 8.67
N PHE A 68 -4.59 3.46 8.56
CA PHE A 68 -4.02 3.86 7.27
C PHE A 68 -3.29 2.72 6.55
N PHE A 69 -3.00 1.59 7.22
CA PHE A 69 -2.43 0.42 6.56
C PHE A 69 -3.50 -0.30 5.71
N PRO A 70 -3.17 -0.74 4.48
CA PRO A 70 -4.14 -1.32 3.55
C PRO A 70 -4.44 -2.80 3.87
N VAL A 71 -4.90 -3.12 5.07
CA VAL A 71 -5.17 -4.50 5.46
C VAL A 71 -6.38 -5.06 4.70
N GLY A 72 -6.19 -6.18 4.01
CA GLY A 72 -7.23 -6.85 3.20
C GLY A 72 -7.45 -6.27 1.80
N ASP A 73 -6.74 -5.20 1.45
CA ASP A 73 -6.89 -4.49 0.18
C ASP A 73 -5.55 -4.03 -0.42
N CYS A 74 -5.55 -3.63 -1.68
CA CYS A 74 -4.42 -2.97 -2.33
C CYS A 74 -4.89 -2.15 -3.53
N PHE A 75 -4.03 -1.26 -4.02
CA PHE A 75 -4.35 -0.39 -5.16
C PHE A 75 -4.94 -1.18 -6.34
N ARG A 76 -4.30 -2.28 -6.74
CA ARG A 76 -4.80 -3.09 -7.86
C ARG A 76 -6.21 -3.61 -7.59
N LYS A 77 -6.45 -4.19 -6.41
CA LYS A 77 -7.74 -4.78 -6.03
C LYS A 77 -8.87 -3.76 -6.01
N GLN A 78 -8.60 -2.57 -5.49
CA GLN A 78 -9.57 -1.48 -5.43
C GLN A 78 -9.97 -0.96 -6.82
N TYR A 79 -9.03 -1.00 -7.78
CA TYR A 79 -9.21 -0.43 -9.12
C TYR A 79 -9.22 -1.47 -10.23
N GLU A 80 -9.52 -2.74 -9.95
CA GLU A 80 -9.48 -3.82 -10.96
C GLU A 80 -10.40 -3.53 -12.15
N ASP A 81 -11.61 -3.06 -11.90
CA ASP A 81 -12.60 -2.76 -12.95
C ASP A 81 -12.17 -1.60 -13.84
N GLU A 82 -11.50 -0.59 -13.27
CA GLU A 82 -11.03 0.60 -13.98
C GLU A 82 -9.75 0.33 -14.77
N LEU A 83 -8.83 -0.46 -14.20
CA LEU A 83 -7.55 -0.81 -14.82
C LEU A 83 -7.68 -1.93 -15.86
N GLY A 84 -8.72 -2.77 -15.75
CA GLY A 84 -9.04 -3.87 -16.67
C GLY A 84 -9.71 -3.43 -17.99
N GLY A 85 -9.95 -2.13 -18.19
CA GLY A 85 -10.76 -1.59 -19.27
C GLY A 85 -10.10 -1.59 -20.65
N GLY A 86 -10.19 -2.74 -21.34
CA GLY A 86 -9.85 -2.88 -22.75
C GLY A 86 -10.46 -4.11 -23.44
N GLY A 87 -11.68 -4.53 -23.09
CA GLY A 87 -12.37 -5.59 -23.84
C GLY A 87 -13.57 -6.18 -23.11
N GLY A 88 -14.76 -5.63 -23.34
CA GLY A 88 -16.00 -6.20 -22.80
C GLY A 88 -17.16 -5.23 -22.75
N GLY A 89 -17.49 -4.62 -23.89
CA GLY A 89 -18.69 -3.82 -24.05
C GLY A 89 -19.33 -4.10 -25.42
N SER A 90 -20.49 -4.77 -25.38
CA SER A 90 -21.39 -5.20 -26.48
C SER A 90 -21.05 -6.54 -27.13
#